data_AF-A0A934LNJ3-F1
#
_entry.id   AF-A0A934LNJ3-F1
#
_cell.length_a   1.000
_cell.length_b   1.000
_cell.length_c   1.000
_cell.angle_alpha   90.00
_cell.angle_beta   90.00
_cell.angle_gamma   90.00
#
_symmetry.space_group_name_H-M   'P 1'
#
loop_
_entity.id
_entity.type
_entity.pdbx_description
1 polymer ?
#
loop_
_entity_poly.entity_id
_entity_poly.type
_entity_poly.pdbx_seq_one_letter_code
_entity_poly.pdbx_strand_id
1 'polypeptide(L)'
;MHNSRLGCFTPTGILAALITLGVIVWMAFSQGGVLYSPGELNAQAGETINGVTSHAQIGGECKACHVAPWSAQTMADRCVTCHVDVGTQMQQVASLHGSINHNNPNLKCIHCHPDHRGPDAPLTDATMADFPHDALGFSLTGHALTVTRDAFLCSDCHTQGIATFVLQDCASCHQQIDARFMQTHVGQFGAECLACHDGVDRFGKKFTHNFEFKLNGEHAQINCAECHVNVRAAADFATAPADCFSCHAQDDPHKARFGSDCALCHASEAWTPAQFDHNLSAFKLEGEHADARCEDCHQNDVFAGTPTDCYSCHADSDEHEGRFGTNCAGCHNPSDWENARVDHALLGNDCYSCHARNDEHNGKFGPDCAACHNTNDWDDANFDHSRSAFPLTGAHERVACEKCHANNQFADTPTQCVNCHNDPLFHAGAFGLQCEACHGANAWSPATFNLAHPQPAVDEEGSGIYHGGTTCRACHPSSVFTYTCLECHTDNQGGEGEEGGEDDD
;
A
#
# COMPACT_ATOMS: atom_id res chain seq x y z
N MET A 1 -13.08 -59.73 5.62
CA MET A 1 -13.02 -60.65 4.47
C MET A 1 -12.96 -59.83 3.19
N HIS A 2 -11.77 -59.50 2.72
CA HIS A 2 -11.57 -58.86 1.41
C HIS A 2 -11.10 -59.94 0.44
N ASN A 3 -12.00 -60.38 -0.44
CA ASN A 3 -11.67 -61.28 -1.53
C ASN A 3 -10.98 -60.48 -2.62
N SER A 4 -9.65 -60.56 -2.65
CA SER A 4 -8.82 -60.18 -3.80
C SER A 4 -9.24 -61.06 -4.99
N ARG A 5 -10.03 -60.50 -5.91
CA ARG A 5 -10.34 -61.15 -7.18
C ARG A 5 -9.09 -61.10 -8.04
N LEU A 6 -8.38 -62.23 -8.15
CA LEU A 6 -7.30 -62.44 -9.10
C LEU A 6 -7.87 -62.30 -10.53
N GLY A 7 -7.77 -61.10 -11.11
CA GLY A 7 -8.37 -60.75 -12.41
C GLY A 7 -7.94 -61.64 -13.58
N CYS A 8 -6.82 -62.36 -13.43
CA CYS A 8 -6.23 -63.21 -14.48
C CYS A 8 -6.96 -64.54 -14.70
N PHE A 9 -7.80 -64.99 -13.75
CA PHE A 9 -8.52 -66.28 -13.84
C PHE A 9 -10.01 -66.12 -14.19
N THR A 10 -10.44 -64.91 -14.54
CA THR A 10 -11.78 -64.72 -15.10
C THR A 10 -11.84 -65.31 -16.51
N PRO A 11 -13.00 -65.83 -16.97
CA PRO A 11 -13.13 -66.36 -18.32
C PRO A 11 -12.67 -65.37 -19.40
N THR A 12 -12.91 -64.07 -19.19
CA THR A 12 -12.46 -62.97 -20.05
C THR A 12 -10.95 -62.75 -19.98
N GLY A 13 -10.34 -62.85 -18.79
CA GLY A 13 -8.89 -62.79 -18.61
C GLY A 13 -8.15 -63.96 -19.28
N ILE A 14 -8.71 -65.17 -19.19
CA ILE A 14 -8.17 -66.35 -19.88
C ILE A 14 -8.31 -66.20 -21.40
N LEU A 15 -9.47 -65.70 -21.88
CA LEU A 15 -9.67 -65.47 -23.31
C LEU A 15 -8.68 -64.42 -23.87
N ALA A 16 -8.48 -63.33 -23.14
CA ALA A 16 -7.50 -62.29 -23.51
C ALA A 16 -6.06 -62.85 -23.53
N ALA A 17 -5.69 -63.68 -22.57
CA ALA A 17 -4.38 -64.32 -22.54
C ALA A 17 -4.19 -65.27 -23.74
N LEU A 18 -5.21 -66.07 -24.09
CA LEU A 18 -5.17 -66.98 -25.24
C LEU A 18 -5.10 -66.24 -26.57
N ILE A 19 -5.85 -65.13 -26.72
CA ILE A 19 -5.77 -64.27 -27.90
C ILE A 19 -4.36 -63.65 -28.01
N THR A 20 -3.81 -63.16 -26.90
CA THR A 20 -2.46 -62.58 -26.89
C THR A 20 -1.40 -63.61 -27.26
N LEU A 21 -1.47 -64.82 -26.71
CA LEU A 21 -0.60 -65.94 -27.10
C LEU A 21 -0.77 -66.32 -28.57
N GLY A 22 -2.02 -66.37 -29.06
CA GLY A 22 -2.32 -66.63 -30.46
C GLY A 22 -1.72 -65.58 -31.40
N VAL A 23 -1.80 -64.29 -31.04
CA VAL A 23 -1.18 -63.20 -31.80
C VAL A 23 0.34 -63.29 -31.79
N ILE A 24 0.96 -63.58 -30.63
CA ILE A 24 2.42 -63.75 -30.53
C ILE A 24 2.89 -64.93 -31.38
N VAL A 25 2.22 -66.08 -31.32
CA VAL A 25 2.55 -67.27 -32.13
C VAL A 25 2.34 -67.00 -33.62
N TRP A 26 1.25 -66.33 -33.98
CA TRP A 26 0.97 -65.96 -35.36
C TRP A 26 1.99 -64.96 -35.91
N MET A 27 2.39 -63.96 -35.13
CA MET A 27 3.45 -63.02 -35.51
C MET A 27 4.80 -63.72 -35.65
N ALA A 28 5.14 -64.64 -34.73
CA ALA A 28 6.38 -65.41 -34.79
C ALA A 28 6.48 -66.27 -36.06
N PHE A 29 5.36 -66.87 -36.51
CA PHE A 29 5.32 -67.68 -37.73
C PHE A 29 5.20 -66.85 -39.03
N SER A 30 4.42 -65.76 -39.03
CA SER A 30 4.18 -64.96 -40.24
C SER A 30 5.35 -64.06 -40.63
N GLN A 31 6.16 -63.63 -39.66
CA GLN A 31 7.35 -62.79 -39.92
C GLN A 31 8.65 -63.59 -39.94
N GLY A 32 8.61 -64.92 -40.13
CA GLY A 32 9.80 -65.74 -40.40
C GLY A 32 10.90 -65.66 -39.35
N GLY A 33 10.58 -65.39 -38.07
CA GLY A 33 11.58 -65.27 -37.01
C GLY A 33 12.43 -63.99 -37.03
N VAL A 34 12.15 -63.00 -37.90
CA VAL A 34 12.86 -61.70 -37.93
C VAL A 34 12.68 -60.93 -36.61
N LEU A 35 11.66 -61.30 -35.82
CA LEU A 35 11.46 -60.83 -34.45
C LEU A 35 12.57 -61.26 -33.46
N TYR A 36 13.35 -62.30 -33.79
CA TYR A 36 14.35 -62.91 -32.91
C TYR A 36 15.75 -63.08 -33.54
N SER A 37 15.92 -62.89 -34.85
CA SER A 37 17.22 -62.89 -35.51
C SER A 37 17.21 -61.95 -36.73
N PRO A 38 17.82 -60.76 -36.64
CA PRO A 38 17.76 -59.75 -37.70
C PRO A 38 18.62 -60.07 -38.95
N GLY A 39 19.38 -61.17 -38.95
CA GLY A 39 20.27 -61.55 -40.03
C GLY A 39 21.41 -62.47 -39.55
N GLU A 40 22.23 -62.95 -40.48
CA GLU A 40 23.45 -63.70 -40.16
C GLU A 40 24.48 -62.82 -39.44
N LEU A 41 25.28 -63.45 -38.57
CA LEU A 41 26.35 -62.79 -37.81
C LEU A 41 27.55 -62.48 -38.71
N ASN A 42 28.34 -61.51 -38.29
CA ASN A 42 29.56 -61.11 -38.98
C ASN A 42 30.61 -62.25 -39.02
N ALA A 43 31.21 -62.49 -40.18
CA ALA A 43 32.22 -63.55 -40.36
C ALA A 43 33.63 -63.01 -40.60
N GLN A 44 33.84 -61.68 -40.53
CA GLN A 44 35.14 -61.06 -40.71
C GLN A 44 36.12 -61.57 -39.66
N ALA A 45 37.18 -62.25 -40.10
CA ALA A 45 38.17 -62.84 -39.21
C ALA A 45 39.10 -61.78 -38.63
N GLY A 46 39.25 -61.77 -37.31
CA GLY A 46 40.20 -60.95 -36.56
C GLY A 46 41.11 -61.80 -35.67
N GLU A 47 41.67 -61.16 -34.64
CA GLU A 47 42.40 -61.88 -33.59
C GLU A 47 41.49 -62.85 -32.84
N THR A 48 42.06 -63.96 -32.36
CA THR A 48 41.31 -64.94 -31.58
C THR A 48 40.97 -64.37 -30.20
N ILE A 49 39.70 -64.10 -29.95
CA ILE A 49 39.18 -63.63 -28.66
C ILE A 49 38.32 -64.74 -28.06
N ASN A 50 38.68 -65.22 -26.86
CA ASN A 50 37.96 -66.28 -26.15
C ASN A 50 37.67 -67.55 -27.01
N GLY A 51 38.58 -67.88 -27.92
CA GLY A 51 38.50 -69.11 -28.74
C GLY A 51 37.73 -68.98 -30.05
N VAL A 52 37.20 -67.80 -30.38
CA VAL A 52 36.60 -67.50 -31.69
C VAL A 52 37.38 -66.38 -32.40
N THR A 53 37.40 -66.43 -33.74
CA THR A 53 38.06 -65.43 -34.60
C THR A 53 37.07 -64.50 -35.31
N SER A 54 35.77 -64.82 -35.27
CA SER A 54 34.67 -63.97 -35.75
C SER A 54 33.37 -64.31 -35.01
N HIS A 55 32.39 -63.41 -35.00
CA HIS A 55 31.11 -63.64 -34.34
C HIS A 55 30.31 -64.79 -34.96
N ALA A 56 30.44 -65.04 -36.26
CA ALA A 56 29.83 -66.18 -36.94
C ALA A 56 30.25 -67.54 -36.35
N GLN A 57 31.46 -67.65 -35.79
CA GLN A 57 31.95 -68.89 -35.14
C GLN A 57 31.27 -69.18 -33.80
N ILE A 58 30.53 -68.22 -33.23
CA ILE A 58 29.70 -68.44 -32.04
C ILE A 58 28.50 -69.37 -32.36
N GLY A 59 28.23 -69.63 -33.64
CA GLY A 59 27.40 -70.78 -34.06
C GLY A 59 25.93 -70.67 -33.66
N GLY A 60 25.41 -69.45 -33.48
CA GLY A 60 24.02 -69.22 -33.10
C GLY A 60 23.74 -69.34 -31.60
N GLU A 61 24.76 -69.34 -30.73
CA GLU A 61 24.55 -69.17 -29.29
C GLU A 61 24.10 -67.74 -28.96
N CYS A 62 22.82 -67.40 -29.18
CA CYS A 62 22.30 -66.04 -28.99
C CYS A 62 22.56 -65.49 -27.58
N LYS A 63 22.58 -66.38 -26.58
CA LYS A 63 22.91 -66.06 -25.18
C LYS A 63 24.37 -65.63 -24.99
N ALA A 64 25.26 -65.76 -25.96
CA ALA A 64 26.60 -65.20 -25.83
C ALA A 64 26.55 -63.66 -25.74
N CYS A 65 25.63 -63.04 -26.48
CA CYS A 65 25.50 -61.58 -26.56
C CYS A 65 24.20 -61.06 -25.93
N HIS A 66 23.09 -61.78 -26.08
CA HIS A 66 21.78 -61.33 -25.59
C HIS A 66 21.52 -61.75 -24.14
N VAL A 67 21.18 -60.76 -23.32
CA VAL A 67 20.74 -60.92 -21.94
C VAL A 67 19.22 -61.15 -21.87
N ALA A 68 18.79 -61.88 -20.84
CA ALA A 68 17.36 -62.04 -20.58
C ALA A 68 16.75 -60.71 -20.08
N PRO A 69 15.48 -60.38 -20.39
CA PRO A 69 14.85 -59.11 -19.99
C PRO A 69 14.82 -58.83 -18.48
N TRP A 70 14.91 -59.87 -17.66
CA TRP A 70 14.94 -59.79 -16.18
C TRP A 70 16.35 -59.83 -15.59
N SER A 71 17.39 -59.83 -16.44
CA SER A 71 18.78 -59.78 -16.03
C SER A 71 19.20 -58.36 -15.67
N ALA A 72 20.01 -58.19 -14.62
CA ALA A 72 20.67 -56.92 -14.34
C ALA A 72 21.83 -56.62 -15.31
N GLN A 73 22.37 -57.64 -16.00
CA GLN A 73 23.37 -57.47 -17.04
C GLN A 73 22.73 -56.96 -18.33
N THR A 74 23.46 -56.14 -19.06
CA THR A 74 23.15 -55.62 -20.38
C THR A 74 23.90 -56.40 -21.48
N MET A 75 23.49 -56.19 -22.74
CA MET A 75 24.24 -56.71 -23.90
C MET A 75 25.67 -56.15 -23.94
N ALA A 76 25.85 -54.87 -23.57
CA ALA A 76 27.18 -54.24 -23.53
C ALA A 76 28.11 -54.96 -22.54
N ASP A 77 27.60 -55.37 -21.37
CA ASP A 77 28.37 -56.13 -20.38
C ASP A 77 28.87 -57.48 -20.95
N ARG A 78 28.08 -58.11 -21.83
CA ARG A 78 28.49 -59.35 -22.51
C ARG A 78 29.54 -59.11 -23.59
N CYS A 79 29.40 -58.03 -24.37
CA CYS A 79 30.40 -57.66 -25.38
C CYS A 79 31.79 -57.48 -24.74
N VAL A 80 31.90 -56.72 -23.65
CA VAL A 80 33.20 -56.41 -23.01
C VAL A 80 33.78 -57.58 -22.19
N THR A 81 33.01 -58.65 -21.98
CA THR A 81 33.55 -59.89 -21.39
C THR A 81 34.55 -60.58 -22.32
N CYS A 82 34.33 -60.47 -23.64
CA CYS A 82 35.28 -60.92 -24.66
C CYS A 82 36.22 -59.77 -25.06
N HIS A 83 35.70 -58.56 -25.25
CA HIS A 83 36.49 -57.38 -25.61
C HIS A 83 37.02 -56.65 -24.37
N VAL A 84 37.88 -57.32 -23.59
CA VAL A 84 38.40 -56.82 -22.30
C VAL A 84 39.16 -55.49 -22.46
N ASP A 85 39.88 -55.29 -23.57
CA ASP A 85 40.60 -54.04 -23.84
C ASP A 85 39.63 -52.87 -24.03
N VAL A 86 38.51 -53.08 -24.72
CA VAL A 86 37.44 -52.10 -24.86
C VAL A 86 36.79 -51.83 -23.50
N GLY A 87 36.54 -52.86 -22.70
CA GLY A 87 36.07 -52.71 -21.32
C GLY A 87 37.01 -51.87 -20.46
N THR A 88 38.32 -52.01 -20.65
CA THR A 88 39.36 -51.21 -19.98
C THR A 88 39.35 -49.75 -20.47
N GLN A 89 39.24 -49.54 -21.79
CA GLN A 89 39.11 -48.20 -22.38
C GLN A 89 37.85 -47.49 -21.85
N MET A 90 36.71 -48.17 -21.75
CA MET A 90 35.48 -47.59 -21.21
C MET A 90 35.60 -47.05 -19.77
N GLN A 91 36.59 -47.52 -18.99
CA GLN A 91 36.88 -47.01 -17.65
C GLN A 91 37.81 -45.79 -17.66
N GLN A 92 38.47 -45.52 -18.78
CA GLN A 92 39.40 -44.41 -18.96
C GLN A 92 38.75 -43.31 -19.80
N VAL A 93 38.29 -42.22 -19.16
CA VAL A 93 37.61 -41.09 -19.83
C VAL A 93 38.45 -40.49 -20.97
N ALA A 94 39.78 -40.57 -20.89
CA ALA A 94 40.69 -40.10 -21.93
C ALA A 94 40.70 -40.97 -23.22
N SER A 95 40.15 -42.18 -23.18
CA SER A 95 40.01 -43.01 -24.37
C SER A 95 38.70 -42.70 -25.11
N LEU A 96 38.63 -43.03 -26.40
CA LEU A 96 37.41 -42.83 -27.21
C LEU A 96 36.18 -43.48 -26.56
N HIS A 97 36.28 -44.76 -26.20
CA HIS A 97 35.16 -45.50 -25.61
C HIS A 97 34.79 -44.98 -24.20
N GLY A 98 35.77 -44.55 -23.41
CA GLY A 98 35.52 -43.94 -22.10
C GLY A 98 34.83 -42.58 -22.19
N SER A 99 35.22 -41.75 -23.16
CA SER A 99 34.54 -40.48 -23.45
C SER A 99 33.10 -40.69 -23.89
N ILE A 100 32.83 -41.64 -24.81
CA ILE A 100 31.45 -42.03 -25.20
C ILE A 100 30.64 -42.47 -23.99
N ASN A 101 31.20 -43.36 -23.17
CA ASN A 101 30.51 -43.91 -22.01
C ASN A 101 30.19 -42.84 -20.96
N HIS A 102 31.07 -41.85 -20.79
CA HIS A 102 30.88 -40.74 -19.85
C HIS A 102 29.89 -39.70 -20.38
N ASN A 103 30.09 -39.23 -21.60
CA ASN A 103 29.34 -38.10 -22.17
C ASN A 103 27.99 -38.53 -22.74
N ASN A 104 27.88 -39.76 -23.24
CA ASN A 104 26.67 -40.29 -23.88
C ASN A 104 26.42 -41.77 -23.51
N PRO A 105 26.09 -42.09 -22.25
CA PRO A 105 25.87 -43.47 -21.78
C PRO A 105 24.71 -44.21 -22.49
N ASN A 106 23.88 -43.47 -23.23
CA ASN A 106 22.79 -44.00 -24.03
C ASN A 106 23.23 -44.46 -25.44
N LEU A 107 24.40 -44.03 -25.93
CA LEU A 107 24.94 -44.50 -27.20
C LEU A 107 25.43 -45.94 -27.03
N LYS A 108 24.67 -46.91 -27.56
CA LYS A 108 24.97 -48.34 -27.40
C LYS A 108 26.00 -48.79 -28.42
N CYS A 109 26.82 -49.78 -28.04
CA CYS A 109 27.87 -50.35 -28.89
C CYS A 109 27.36 -50.66 -30.30
N ILE A 110 26.17 -51.24 -30.41
CA ILE A 110 25.55 -51.67 -31.68
C ILE A 110 25.25 -50.54 -32.68
N HIS A 111 25.23 -49.28 -32.25
CA HIS A 111 25.03 -48.15 -33.16
C HIS A 111 26.25 -47.96 -34.08
N CYS A 112 27.44 -48.18 -33.55
CA CYS A 112 28.69 -48.16 -34.31
C CYS A 112 29.19 -49.57 -34.64
N HIS A 113 28.77 -50.58 -33.88
CA HIS A 113 29.18 -51.97 -34.05
C HIS A 113 28.04 -52.93 -34.38
N PRO A 114 27.39 -52.80 -35.55
CA PRO A 114 26.28 -53.66 -35.93
C PRO A 114 26.77 -55.04 -36.41
N ASP A 115 26.22 -56.11 -35.82
CA ASP A 115 26.70 -57.48 -36.09
C ASP A 115 25.80 -58.30 -37.04
N HIS A 116 24.48 -58.18 -36.91
CA HIS A 116 23.49 -58.98 -37.67
C HIS A 116 23.22 -58.43 -39.08
N ARG A 117 24.26 -58.05 -39.82
CA ARG A 117 24.14 -57.50 -41.18
C ARG A 117 24.66 -58.45 -42.27
N GLY A 118 24.97 -59.69 -41.89
CA GLY A 118 25.53 -60.70 -42.78
C GLY A 118 27.04 -60.90 -42.61
N PRO A 119 27.57 -62.00 -43.16
CA PRO A 119 28.95 -62.43 -42.95
C PRO A 119 29.99 -61.44 -43.48
N ASP A 120 29.67 -60.71 -44.55
CA ASP A 120 30.58 -59.81 -45.25
C ASP A 120 30.43 -58.33 -44.85
N ALA A 121 29.47 -58.00 -43.96
CA ALA A 121 29.29 -56.63 -43.50
C ALA A 121 30.50 -56.18 -42.66
N PRO A 122 30.84 -54.88 -42.60
CA PRO A 122 31.83 -54.40 -41.63
C PRO A 122 31.22 -54.40 -40.23
N LEU A 123 31.99 -54.88 -39.25
CA LEU A 123 31.58 -54.87 -37.84
C LEU A 123 31.61 -53.45 -37.23
N THR A 124 32.28 -52.49 -37.85
CA THR A 124 32.30 -51.09 -37.41
C THR A 124 31.76 -50.19 -38.50
N ASP A 125 30.61 -49.57 -38.23
CA ASP A 125 29.91 -48.60 -39.06
C ASP A 125 30.12 -47.19 -38.48
N ALA A 126 31.39 -46.77 -38.49
CA ALA A 126 31.83 -45.44 -38.07
C ALA A 126 32.61 -44.80 -39.23
N THR A 127 31.90 -44.52 -40.32
CA THR A 127 32.51 -43.84 -41.47
C THR A 127 32.97 -42.44 -41.02
N MET A 128 34.13 -42.00 -41.48
CA MET A 128 34.64 -40.66 -41.11
C MET A 128 33.78 -39.52 -41.67
N ALA A 129 32.87 -39.81 -42.61
CA ALA A 129 31.93 -38.84 -43.15
C ALA A 129 30.78 -38.52 -42.19
N ASP A 130 30.34 -39.49 -41.37
CA ASP A 130 29.16 -39.38 -40.51
C ASP A 130 29.51 -39.52 -39.01
N PHE A 131 30.75 -39.23 -38.64
CA PHE A 131 31.25 -39.44 -37.29
C PHE A 131 30.57 -38.49 -36.27
N PRO A 132 29.93 -39.02 -35.19
CA PRO A 132 29.05 -38.24 -34.33
C PRO A 132 29.82 -37.46 -33.25
N HIS A 133 30.41 -36.32 -33.63
CA HIS A 133 31.19 -35.47 -32.72
C HIS A 133 30.38 -34.97 -31.52
N ASP A 134 29.09 -34.66 -31.71
CA ASP A 134 28.15 -34.30 -30.63
C ASP A 134 28.12 -35.38 -29.54
N ALA A 135 28.20 -36.66 -29.92
CA ALA A 135 28.17 -37.79 -29.00
C ALA A 135 29.49 -37.95 -28.20
N LEU A 136 30.53 -37.19 -28.56
CA LEU A 136 31.84 -37.19 -27.91
C LEU A 136 32.08 -35.93 -27.06
N GLY A 137 31.07 -35.07 -26.94
CA GLY A 137 31.13 -33.88 -26.08
C GLY A 137 31.56 -32.59 -26.79
N PHE A 138 31.69 -32.61 -28.12
CA PHE A 138 31.94 -31.38 -28.89
C PHE A 138 31.18 -31.36 -30.21
N SER A 139 30.27 -30.40 -30.36
CA SER A 139 29.44 -30.26 -31.54
C SER A 139 30.13 -29.50 -32.67
N LEU A 140 29.92 -29.95 -33.90
CA LEU A 140 30.37 -29.20 -35.08
C LEU A 140 29.37 -28.11 -35.51
N THR A 141 28.26 -27.92 -34.78
CA THR A 141 27.23 -26.93 -35.13
C THR A 141 27.80 -25.51 -35.25
N GLY A 142 28.66 -25.08 -34.31
CA GLY A 142 29.35 -23.80 -34.38
C GLY A 142 30.55 -23.78 -35.33
N HIS A 143 30.98 -24.94 -35.81
CA HIS A 143 32.18 -25.15 -36.63
C HIS A 143 31.83 -25.86 -37.95
N ALA A 144 30.73 -25.43 -38.58
CA ALA A 144 30.30 -26.02 -39.85
C ALA A 144 31.19 -25.59 -41.03
N LEU A 145 31.78 -24.38 -40.96
CA LEU A 145 32.57 -23.78 -42.03
C LEU A 145 33.79 -23.04 -41.49
N THR A 146 34.87 -23.04 -42.25
CA THR A 146 36.09 -22.25 -41.99
C THR A 146 35.82 -20.75 -42.14
N VAL A 147 36.81 -19.92 -41.78
CA VAL A 147 36.76 -18.46 -41.99
C VAL A 147 36.61 -18.05 -43.47
N THR A 148 37.07 -18.90 -44.41
CA THR A 148 36.90 -18.72 -45.86
C THR A 148 35.57 -19.24 -46.38
N ARG A 149 34.73 -19.81 -45.50
CA ARG A 149 33.45 -20.47 -45.80
C ARG A 149 33.55 -21.80 -46.54
N ASP A 150 34.68 -22.49 -46.40
CA ASP A 150 34.83 -23.86 -46.86
C ASP A 150 34.38 -24.85 -45.77
N ALA A 151 34.02 -26.07 -46.15
CA ALA A 151 33.75 -27.12 -45.17
C ALA A 151 35.06 -27.52 -44.47
N PHE A 152 35.02 -27.70 -43.15
CA PHE A 152 36.17 -28.21 -42.40
C PHE A 152 36.53 -29.64 -42.83
N LEU A 153 37.83 -29.89 -42.97
CA LEU A 153 38.41 -31.21 -43.12
C LEU A 153 38.81 -31.77 -41.76
N CYS A 154 38.86 -33.09 -41.61
CA CYS A 154 39.26 -33.73 -40.36
C CYS A 154 40.65 -33.25 -39.89
N SER A 155 41.56 -33.01 -40.82
CA SER A 155 42.93 -32.53 -40.57
C SER A 155 43.00 -31.12 -40.00
N ASP A 156 41.94 -30.31 -40.15
CA ASP A 156 41.92 -28.94 -39.66
C ASP A 156 41.75 -28.90 -38.13
N CYS A 157 41.15 -29.93 -37.54
CA CYS A 157 40.95 -30.08 -36.10
C CYS A 157 41.83 -31.17 -35.48
N HIS A 158 42.22 -32.19 -36.26
CA HIS A 158 43.06 -33.31 -35.81
C HIS A 158 44.46 -33.24 -36.42
N THR A 159 45.22 -32.22 -36.02
CA THR A 159 46.54 -31.92 -36.61
C THR A 159 47.59 -33.01 -36.38
N GLN A 160 47.44 -33.78 -35.31
CA GLN A 160 48.32 -34.91 -34.95
C GLN A 160 47.73 -36.29 -35.29
N GLY A 161 46.67 -36.31 -36.12
CA GLY A 161 45.99 -37.53 -36.55
C GLY A 161 44.64 -37.72 -35.84
N ILE A 162 43.73 -38.43 -36.51
CA ILE A 162 42.31 -38.56 -36.14
C ILE A 162 42.06 -39.21 -34.77
N ALA A 163 43.03 -39.94 -34.23
CA ALA A 163 42.92 -40.58 -32.92
C ALA A 163 43.41 -39.70 -31.77
N THR A 164 43.93 -38.50 -32.07
CA THR A 164 44.50 -37.57 -31.10
C THR A 164 43.83 -36.22 -31.24
N PHE A 165 43.48 -35.60 -30.11
CA PHE A 165 42.90 -34.27 -30.07
C PHE A 165 43.70 -33.41 -29.12
N VAL A 166 44.16 -32.24 -29.59
CA VAL A 166 45.04 -31.34 -28.85
C VAL A 166 44.31 -30.02 -28.63
N LEU A 167 44.01 -29.67 -27.38
CA LEU A 167 43.28 -28.45 -27.02
C LEU A 167 43.97 -27.16 -27.50
N GLN A 168 45.30 -27.20 -27.63
CA GLN A 168 46.09 -26.07 -28.13
C GLN A 168 45.76 -25.70 -29.58
N ASP A 169 45.21 -26.64 -30.37
CA ASP A 169 44.80 -26.37 -31.75
C ASP A 169 43.65 -25.36 -31.80
N CYS A 170 42.72 -25.42 -30.82
CA CYS A 170 41.66 -24.45 -30.65
C CYS A 170 42.23 -23.04 -30.44
N ALA A 171 43.12 -22.89 -29.45
CA ALA A 171 43.71 -21.60 -29.11
C ALA A 171 44.50 -21.00 -30.28
N SER A 172 45.32 -21.81 -30.94
CA SER A 172 46.19 -21.37 -32.03
C SER A 172 45.40 -20.95 -33.27
N CYS A 173 44.36 -21.71 -33.63
CA CYS A 173 43.50 -21.36 -34.75
C CYS A 173 42.70 -20.08 -34.46
N HIS A 174 42.02 -20.01 -33.31
CA HIS A 174 41.22 -18.82 -32.95
C HIS A 174 42.08 -17.57 -32.76
N GLN A 175 43.34 -17.69 -32.34
CA GLN A 175 44.28 -16.58 -32.25
C GLN A 175 44.62 -15.99 -33.63
N GLN A 176 44.59 -16.79 -34.71
CA GLN A 176 44.76 -16.27 -36.07
C GLN A 176 43.54 -15.49 -36.56
N ILE A 177 42.36 -15.80 -36.04
CA ILE A 177 41.11 -15.10 -36.36
C ILE A 177 41.06 -13.76 -35.63
N ASP A 178 41.27 -13.78 -34.31
CA ASP A 178 41.32 -12.58 -33.47
C ASP A 178 42.28 -12.79 -32.29
N ALA A 179 43.54 -12.39 -32.49
CA ALA A 179 44.59 -12.56 -31.49
C ALA A 179 44.32 -11.76 -30.20
N ARG A 180 43.72 -10.57 -30.33
CA ARG A 180 43.47 -9.69 -29.19
C ARG A 180 42.33 -10.22 -28.34
N PHE A 181 41.26 -10.67 -28.98
CA PHE A 181 40.15 -11.33 -28.30
C PHE A 181 40.66 -12.56 -27.56
N MET A 182 41.36 -13.47 -28.24
CA MET A 182 41.82 -14.71 -27.62
C MET A 182 42.78 -14.49 -26.46
N GLN A 183 43.70 -13.53 -26.56
CA GLN A 183 44.60 -13.19 -25.45
C GLN A 183 43.81 -12.70 -24.22
N THR A 184 42.81 -11.84 -24.43
CA THR A 184 41.99 -11.30 -23.34
C THR A 184 41.09 -12.39 -22.75
N HIS A 185 40.43 -13.15 -23.62
CA HIS A 185 39.48 -14.20 -23.25
C HIS A 185 40.16 -15.32 -22.46
N VAL A 186 41.29 -15.85 -22.94
CA VAL A 186 42.07 -16.87 -22.21
C VAL A 186 42.66 -16.31 -20.92
N GLY A 187 43.06 -15.04 -20.92
CA GLY A 187 43.52 -14.38 -19.69
C GLY A 187 42.43 -14.29 -18.61
N GLN A 188 41.19 -14.02 -19.00
CA GLN A 188 40.04 -13.88 -18.10
C GLN A 188 39.44 -15.23 -17.68
N PHE A 189 39.29 -16.17 -18.61
CA PHE A 189 38.52 -17.41 -18.43
C PHE A 189 39.37 -18.70 -18.43
N GLY A 190 40.67 -18.61 -18.72
CA GLY A 190 41.59 -19.75 -18.78
C GLY A 190 41.66 -20.43 -20.16
N ALA A 191 42.50 -21.46 -20.25
CA ALA A 191 42.80 -22.18 -21.51
C ALA A 191 42.06 -23.52 -21.66
N GLU A 192 41.25 -23.91 -20.67
CA GLU A 192 40.48 -25.17 -20.68
C GLU A 192 39.21 -24.99 -21.50
N CYS A 193 39.35 -24.89 -22.83
CA CYS A 193 38.27 -24.54 -23.76
C CYS A 193 37.00 -25.39 -23.57
N LEU A 194 37.16 -26.71 -23.42
CA LEU A 194 36.05 -27.66 -23.35
C LEU A 194 35.26 -27.61 -22.02
N ALA A 195 35.76 -26.91 -21.00
CA ALA A 195 35.00 -26.68 -19.77
C ALA A 195 33.82 -25.71 -19.98
N CYS A 196 33.84 -24.95 -21.08
CA CYS A 196 32.83 -23.95 -21.43
C CYS A 196 32.28 -24.14 -22.86
N HIS A 197 33.13 -24.52 -23.81
CA HIS A 197 32.79 -24.66 -25.23
C HIS A 197 32.61 -26.12 -25.60
N ASP A 198 31.36 -26.51 -25.83
CA ASP A 198 30.98 -27.82 -26.37
C ASP A 198 30.66 -27.74 -27.87
N GLY A 199 31.20 -26.73 -28.55
CA GLY A 199 31.02 -26.55 -30.00
C GLY A 199 29.66 -25.99 -30.42
N VAL A 200 28.76 -25.73 -29.46
CA VAL A 200 27.58 -24.90 -29.65
C VAL A 200 27.91 -23.45 -29.29
N ASP A 201 27.63 -22.50 -30.18
CA ASP A 201 27.84 -21.08 -29.92
C ASP A 201 26.78 -20.52 -28.96
N ARG A 202 27.01 -20.69 -27.65
CA ARG A 202 26.10 -20.25 -26.56
C ARG A 202 26.34 -18.83 -26.09
N PHE A 203 27.58 -18.35 -26.18
CA PHE A 203 28.03 -17.09 -25.59
C PHE A 203 28.36 -16.02 -26.65
N GLY A 204 27.91 -16.20 -27.89
CA GLY A 204 28.07 -15.22 -28.97
C GLY A 204 27.10 -14.03 -28.88
N LYS A 205 27.02 -13.25 -29.96
CA LYS A 205 26.21 -12.00 -30.04
C LYS A 205 24.71 -12.16 -29.74
N LYS A 206 24.20 -13.39 -29.77
CA LYS A 206 22.80 -13.72 -29.49
C LYS A 206 22.55 -14.13 -28.04
N PHE A 207 23.60 -14.18 -27.21
CA PHE A 207 23.46 -14.46 -25.79
C PHE A 207 22.54 -13.44 -25.13
N THR A 208 21.60 -13.91 -24.31
CA THR A 208 20.69 -13.08 -23.55
C THR A 208 20.87 -13.36 -22.06
N HIS A 209 21.11 -12.32 -21.27
CA HIS A 209 21.27 -12.42 -19.82
C HIS A 209 19.90 -12.42 -19.12
N ASN A 210 19.06 -13.42 -19.42
CA ASN A 210 17.71 -13.51 -18.86
C ASN A 210 17.68 -14.31 -17.54
N PHE A 211 18.44 -13.83 -16.56
CA PHE A 211 18.52 -14.40 -15.21
C PHE A 211 17.79 -13.51 -14.20
N GLU A 212 17.91 -13.84 -12.91
CA GLU A 212 17.32 -13.06 -11.82
C GLU A 212 17.90 -11.64 -11.77
N PHE A 213 19.23 -11.51 -11.81
CA PHE A 213 19.88 -10.22 -12.00
C PHE A 213 19.71 -9.76 -13.45
N LYS A 214 18.96 -8.66 -13.65
CA LYS A 214 18.72 -8.07 -14.96
C LYS A 214 19.83 -7.08 -15.29
N LEU A 215 20.39 -7.19 -16.50
CA LEU A 215 21.30 -6.18 -17.03
C LEU A 215 20.50 -4.99 -17.55
N ASN A 216 20.28 -4.00 -16.70
CA ASN A 216 19.59 -2.74 -16.97
C ASN A 216 20.53 -1.54 -16.72
N GLY A 217 20.15 -0.35 -17.19
CA GLY A 217 20.97 0.85 -17.04
C GLY A 217 22.40 0.65 -17.55
N GLU A 218 23.38 1.10 -16.77
CA GLU A 218 24.82 0.96 -17.06
C GLU A 218 25.30 -0.50 -17.04
N HIS A 219 24.65 -1.39 -16.29
CA HIS A 219 24.97 -2.83 -16.27
C HIS A 219 24.69 -3.52 -17.61
N ALA A 220 23.94 -2.89 -18.53
CA ALA A 220 23.73 -3.44 -19.87
C ALA A 220 24.98 -3.37 -20.77
N GLN A 221 25.98 -2.55 -20.42
CA GLN A 221 27.18 -2.31 -21.24
C GLN A 221 28.45 -2.94 -20.66
N ILE A 222 28.36 -3.60 -19.51
CA ILE A 222 29.50 -4.19 -18.80
C ILE A 222 29.94 -5.51 -19.44
N ASN A 223 31.25 -5.78 -19.43
CA ASN A 223 31.79 -7.06 -19.91
C ASN A 223 31.55 -8.17 -18.89
N CYS A 224 31.34 -9.41 -19.37
CA CYS A 224 31.05 -10.56 -18.52
C CYS A 224 32.07 -10.75 -17.38
N ALA A 225 33.36 -10.54 -17.67
CA ALA A 225 34.45 -10.76 -16.72
C ALA A 225 34.49 -9.77 -15.55
N GLU A 226 33.79 -8.63 -15.65
CA GLU A 226 33.68 -7.67 -14.56
C GLU A 226 32.76 -8.19 -13.44
N CYS A 227 31.77 -9.02 -13.79
CA CYS A 227 30.86 -9.67 -12.82
C CYS A 227 31.30 -11.12 -12.53
N HIS A 228 31.68 -11.85 -13.57
CA HIS A 228 32.02 -13.27 -13.52
C HIS A 228 33.53 -13.47 -13.37
N VAL A 229 34.03 -13.07 -12.21
CA VAL A 229 35.46 -13.12 -11.89
C VAL A 229 35.90 -14.56 -11.61
N ASN A 230 37.06 -14.96 -12.14
CA ASN A 230 37.67 -16.28 -11.95
C ASN A 230 36.84 -17.49 -12.43
N VAL A 231 35.92 -17.28 -13.37
CA VAL A 231 35.19 -18.39 -14.01
C VAL A 231 36.14 -19.26 -14.86
N ARG A 232 36.11 -20.58 -14.66
CA ARG A 232 36.92 -21.57 -15.39
C ARG A 232 36.08 -22.67 -16.04
N ALA A 233 34.84 -22.84 -15.60
CA ALA A 233 33.86 -23.74 -16.18
C ALA A 233 32.48 -23.07 -16.24
N ALA A 234 31.59 -23.59 -17.10
CA ALA A 234 30.24 -23.04 -17.24
C ALA A 234 29.44 -22.99 -15.92
N ALA A 235 29.71 -23.92 -14.99
CA ALA A 235 29.07 -23.94 -13.68
C ALA A 235 29.47 -22.75 -12.79
N ASP A 236 30.67 -22.18 -12.98
CA ASP A 236 31.19 -21.12 -12.11
C ASP A 236 30.47 -19.78 -12.32
N PHE A 237 29.78 -19.60 -13.45
CA PHE A 237 28.98 -18.39 -13.71
C PHE A 237 27.90 -18.16 -12.64
N ALA A 238 27.44 -19.21 -11.95
CA ALA A 238 26.46 -19.11 -10.88
C ALA A 238 27.01 -18.49 -9.57
N THR A 239 28.32 -18.24 -9.48
CA THR A 239 28.97 -17.76 -8.25
C THR A 239 29.05 -16.24 -8.13
N ALA A 240 28.69 -15.50 -9.19
CA ALA A 240 28.75 -14.05 -9.18
C ALA A 240 27.74 -13.47 -8.16
N PRO A 241 28.15 -12.50 -7.32
CA PRO A 241 27.25 -11.87 -6.38
C PRO A 241 26.17 -11.07 -7.13
N ALA A 242 24.94 -11.11 -6.61
CA ALA A 242 23.80 -10.38 -7.17
C ALA A 242 23.38 -9.19 -6.30
N ASP A 243 23.95 -9.05 -5.10
CA ASP A 243 23.69 -7.90 -4.22
C ASP A 243 24.53 -6.68 -4.64
N CYS A 244 23.94 -5.49 -4.51
CA CYS A 244 24.57 -4.24 -4.91
C CYS A 244 25.88 -3.99 -4.16
N PHE A 245 25.90 -4.28 -2.86
CA PHE A 245 26.98 -3.91 -1.96
C PHE A 245 28.28 -4.67 -2.25
N SER A 246 28.20 -5.95 -2.61
CA SER A 246 29.38 -6.75 -2.98
C SER A 246 30.24 -6.13 -4.08
N CYS A 247 29.63 -5.35 -4.98
CA CYS A 247 30.35 -4.63 -6.05
C CYS A 247 30.55 -3.14 -5.71
N HIS A 248 29.53 -2.48 -5.16
CA HIS A 248 29.49 -1.03 -4.98
C HIS A 248 29.83 -0.56 -3.55
N ALA A 249 30.43 -1.41 -2.71
CA ALA A 249 30.83 -1.01 -1.36
C ALA A 249 31.78 0.21 -1.33
N GLN A 250 32.62 0.39 -2.35
CA GLN A 250 33.53 1.54 -2.47
C GLN A 250 32.86 2.77 -3.08
N ASP A 251 31.76 2.58 -3.80
CA ASP A 251 31.00 3.64 -4.45
C ASP A 251 29.96 4.26 -3.50
N ASP A 252 29.65 3.59 -2.38
CA ASP A 252 28.63 4.02 -1.43
C ASP A 252 28.98 5.36 -0.75
N PRO A 253 28.30 6.47 -1.09
CA PRO A 253 28.56 7.76 -0.48
C PRO A 253 28.16 7.79 1.00
N HIS A 254 27.31 6.87 1.43
CA HIS A 254 26.80 6.77 2.80
C HIS A 254 27.74 5.99 3.73
N LYS A 255 28.81 5.37 3.21
CA LYS A 255 29.83 4.64 4.00
C LYS A 255 29.21 3.56 4.89
N ALA A 256 28.33 2.76 4.32
CA ALA A 256 27.59 1.65 4.92
C ALA A 256 26.65 2.04 6.09
N ARG A 257 26.30 3.32 6.24
CA ARG A 257 25.38 3.80 7.30
C ARG A 257 23.98 3.18 7.22
N PHE A 258 23.52 2.81 6.02
CA PHE A 258 22.19 2.25 5.77
C PHE A 258 22.18 0.75 5.54
N GLY A 259 23.30 0.06 5.83
CA GLY A 259 23.46 -1.35 5.49
C GLY A 259 23.67 -1.57 3.98
N SER A 260 23.38 -2.78 3.51
CA SER A 260 23.66 -3.23 2.14
C SER A 260 22.43 -3.25 1.23
N ASP A 261 21.24 -2.94 1.75
CA ASP A 261 19.98 -2.99 1.00
C ASP A 261 19.69 -1.67 0.28
N CYS A 262 20.52 -1.36 -0.72
CA CYS A 262 20.42 -0.13 -1.49
C CYS A 262 19.08 -0.01 -2.23
N ALA A 263 18.43 -1.14 -2.55
CA ALA A 263 17.19 -1.21 -3.31
C ALA A 263 15.97 -0.63 -2.56
N LEU A 264 16.10 -0.37 -1.25
CA LEU A 264 15.09 0.35 -0.47
C LEU A 264 14.91 1.80 -0.92
N CYS A 265 15.98 2.40 -1.46
CA CYS A 265 16.01 3.83 -1.82
C CYS A 265 16.43 4.08 -3.27
N HIS A 266 17.22 3.18 -3.87
CA HIS A 266 17.80 3.36 -5.20
C HIS A 266 17.30 2.29 -6.17
N ALA A 267 17.07 2.70 -7.43
CA ALA A 267 16.78 1.78 -8.53
C ALA A 267 18.03 1.60 -9.41
N SER A 268 18.25 0.40 -9.94
CA SER A 268 19.40 0.12 -10.82
C SER A 268 19.25 0.74 -12.21
N GLU A 269 18.03 1.11 -12.62
CA GLU A 269 17.77 1.89 -13.84
C GLU A 269 18.14 3.37 -13.67
N ALA A 270 17.94 3.93 -12.48
CA ALA A 270 18.19 5.34 -12.17
C ALA A 270 18.53 5.51 -10.68
N TRP A 271 19.80 5.78 -10.39
CA TRP A 271 20.31 5.87 -9.03
C TRP A 271 19.87 7.14 -8.28
N THR A 272 19.54 8.20 -9.02
CA THR A 272 19.11 9.49 -8.45
C THR A 272 17.87 10.02 -9.18
N PRO A 273 16.93 10.67 -8.45
CA PRO A 273 16.91 10.83 -7.00
C PRO A 273 16.61 9.51 -6.26
N ALA A 274 17.05 9.41 -5.01
CA ALA A 274 16.61 8.32 -4.13
C ALA A 274 15.10 8.46 -3.87
N GLN A 275 14.38 7.35 -3.85
CA GLN A 275 12.95 7.31 -3.59
C GLN A 275 12.67 6.35 -2.45
N PHE A 276 12.01 6.85 -1.41
CA PHE A 276 11.50 6.05 -0.32
C PHE A 276 10.01 6.35 -0.12
N ASP A 277 9.19 5.31 -0.12
CA ASP A 277 7.75 5.47 0.08
C ASP A 277 7.41 5.55 1.57
N HIS A 278 7.21 6.77 2.07
CA HIS A 278 6.80 7.02 3.45
C HIS A 278 5.43 6.44 3.82
N ASN A 279 4.59 6.05 2.85
CA ASN A 279 3.33 5.35 3.13
C ASN A 279 3.54 3.97 3.75
N LEU A 280 4.74 3.40 3.57
CA LEU A 280 5.15 2.14 4.18
C LEU A 280 5.71 2.31 5.59
N SER A 281 5.88 3.56 6.04
CA SER A 281 6.40 3.89 7.37
C SER A 281 5.30 4.23 8.36
N ALA A 282 5.65 4.29 9.65
CA ALA A 282 4.72 4.68 10.70
C ALA A 282 4.32 6.16 10.65
N PHE A 283 5.13 7.02 10.02
CA PHE A 283 4.89 8.44 9.87
C PHE A 283 4.70 8.78 8.40
N LYS A 284 3.44 8.87 7.97
CA LYS A 284 3.09 9.25 6.61
C LYS A 284 3.29 10.74 6.43
N LEU A 285 3.93 11.11 5.32
CA LEU A 285 4.08 12.51 4.95
C LEU A 285 2.77 13.00 4.33
N GLU A 286 2.13 13.97 4.98
CA GLU A 286 0.86 14.58 4.57
C GLU A 286 0.97 16.11 4.66
N GLY A 287 0.18 16.82 3.85
CA GLY A 287 0.27 18.28 3.73
C GLY A 287 1.66 18.72 3.26
N GLU A 288 2.15 19.82 3.83
CA GLU A 288 3.47 20.39 3.51
C GLU A 288 4.65 19.44 3.80
N HIS A 289 4.47 18.44 4.66
CA HIS A 289 5.53 17.45 4.92
C HIS A 289 5.80 16.54 3.72
N ALA A 290 4.88 16.43 2.76
CA ALA A 290 5.06 15.62 1.55
C ALA A 290 6.22 16.11 0.67
N ASP A 291 6.56 17.40 0.76
CA ASP A 291 7.65 18.03 0.00
C ASP A 291 8.93 18.21 0.82
N ALA A 292 8.94 17.75 2.08
CA ALA A 292 10.10 17.86 2.96
C ALA A 292 11.28 17.00 2.45
N ARG A 293 12.50 17.53 2.59
CA ARG A 293 13.70 16.75 2.28
C ARG A 293 14.01 15.80 3.44
N CYS A 294 14.67 14.69 3.14
CA CYS A 294 15.01 13.69 4.15
C CYS A 294 15.78 14.30 5.32
N GLU A 295 16.77 15.14 5.04
CA GLU A 295 17.63 15.79 6.04
C GLU A 295 16.93 16.83 6.92
N ASP A 296 15.74 17.30 6.53
CA ASP A 296 14.95 18.24 7.33
C ASP A 296 14.42 17.52 8.60
N CYS A 297 14.20 16.21 8.53
CA CYS A 297 13.78 15.38 9.65
C CYS A 297 14.91 14.46 10.15
N HIS A 298 15.62 13.82 9.23
CA HIS A 298 16.66 12.81 9.50
C HIS A 298 18.05 13.46 9.59
N GLN A 299 18.31 14.07 10.74
CA GLN A 299 19.55 14.79 10.97
C GLN A 299 20.77 13.86 11.03
N ASN A 300 21.88 14.29 10.43
CA ASN A 300 23.15 13.56 10.39
C ASN A 300 23.03 12.13 9.84
N ASP A 301 22.12 11.92 8.89
CA ASP A 301 21.83 10.62 8.29
C ASP A 301 21.30 9.57 9.29
N VAL A 302 20.67 10.01 10.39
CA VAL A 302 20.05 9.12 11.38
C VAL A 302 18.55 9.05 11.11
N PHE A 303 18.09 7.91 10.59
CA PHE A 303 16.68 7.70 10.24
C PHE A 303 15.89 7.02 11.35
N ALA A 304 16.56 6.22 12.18
CA ALA A 304 15.95 5.52 13.30
C ALA A 304 15.71 6.45 14.49
N GLY A 305 14.50 6.36 15.07
CA GLY A 305 14.15 7.11 16.28
C GLY A 305 13.82 8.59 16.04
N THR A 306 13.64 8.99 14.78
CA THR A 306 13.14 10.33 14.43
C THR A 306 11.79 10.55 15.13
N PRO A 307 11.64 11.62 15.93
CA PRO A 307 10.39 11.90 16.61
C PRO A 307 9.23 12.05 15.62
N THR A 308 8.08 11.47 15.97
CA THR A 308 6.87 11.51 15.13
C THR A 308 5.77 12.36 15.74
N ASP A 309 6.01 12.97 16.89
CA ASP A 309 5.08 13.93 17.50
C ASP A 309 5.36 15.35 16.98
N CYS A 310 4.29 16.14 16.86
CA CYS A 310 4.37 17.49 16.28
C CYS A 310 5.31 18.40 17.07
N TYR A 311 5.25 18.30 18.41
CA TYR A 311 5.92 19.24 19.30
C TYR A 311 7.45 19.09 19.29
N SER A 312 7.96 17.87 19.20
CA SER A 312 9.42 17.62 19.16
C SER A 312 10.14 18.36 18.03
N CYS A 313 9.45 18.65 16.91
CA CYS A 313 10.00 19.40 15.79
C CYS A 313 9.51 20.86 15.75
N HIS A 314 8.27 21.12 16.17
CA HIS A 314 7.64 22.44 16.06
C HIS A 314 7.56 23.20 17.40
N ALA A 315 8.38 22.85 18.39
CA ALA A 315 8.40 23.55 19.69
C ALA A 315 8.62 25.07 19.53
N ASP A 316 9.53 25.47 18.64
CA ASP A 316 9.84 26.88 18.36
C ASP A 316 8.83 27.54 17.40
N SER A 317 7.96 26.75 16.76
CA SER A 317 6.92 27.22 15.84
C SER A 317 5.53 27.31 16.51
N ASP A 318 5.42 27.02 17.81
CA ASP A 318 4.16 27.10 18.52
C ASP A 318 3.76 28.55 18.81
N GLU A 319 2.92 29.11 17.94
CA GLU A 319 2.30 30.44 18.07
C GLU A 319 1.47 30.60 19.36
N HIS A 320 1.12 29.50 20.04
CA HIS A 320 0.37 29.54 21.29
C HIS A 320 1.26 29.59 22.54
N GLU A 321 2.59 29.60 22.37
CA GLU A 321 3.56 29.69 23.46
C GLU A 321 3.37 28.60 24.54
N GLY A 322 3.01 27.37 24.12
CA GLY A 322 2.83 26.20 24.98
C GLY A 322 1.49 26.14 25.71
N ARG A 323 0.57 27.09 25.48
CA ARG A 323 -0.68 27.22 26.23
C ARG A 323 -1.63 26.03 26.12
N PHE A 324 -1.62 25.32 25.00
CA PHE A 324 -2.51 24.18 24.74
C PHE A 324 -1.80 22.82 24.85
N GLY A 325 -0.58 22.79 25.39
CA GLY A 325 0.23 21.57 25.49
C GLY A 325 0.72 21.09 24.12
N THR A 326 1.04 19.80 24.02
CA THR A 326 1.72 19.22 22.83
C THR A 326 0.78 18.45 21.89
N ASN A 327 -0.51 18.36 22.22
CA ASN A 327 -1.49 17.62 21.43
C ASN A 327 -2.09 18.49 20.30
N CYS A 328 -1.23 18.91 19.37
CA CYS A 328 -1.62 19.79 18.26
C CYS A 328 -2.71 19.16 17.38
N ALA A 329 -2.65 17.83 17.18
CA ALA A 329 -3.60 17.07 16.36
C ALA A 329 -5.05 17.07 16.87
N GLY A 330 -5.28 17.54 18.11
CA GLY A 330 -6.63 17.77 18.62
C GLY A 330 -7.37 18.90 17.91
N CYS A 331 -6.63 19.87 17.37
CA CYS A 331 -7.19 21.05 16.69
C CYS A 331 -6.70 21.17 15.24
N HIS A 332 -5.43 20.90 14.99
CA HIS A 332 -4.81 21.09 13.68
C HIS A 332 -4.77 19.80 12.86
N ASN A 333 -4.92 19.95 11.54
CA ASN A 333 -4.68 18.89 10.56
C ASN A 333 -3.44 19.27 9.74
N PRO A 334 -2.43 18.38 9.59
CA PRO A 334 -1.24 18.66 8.77
C PRO A 334 -1.55 19.06 7.33
N SER A 335 -2.67 18.62 6.77
CA SER A 335 -3.11 18.94 5.41
C SER A 335 -3.91 20.25 5.30
N ASP A 336 -4.30 20.86 6.43
CA ASP A 336 -5.09 22.10 6.48
C ASP A 336 -4.76 22.86 7.79
N TRP A 337 -3.49 23.23 7.95
CA TRP A 337 -2.95 23.68 9.24
C TRP A 337 -3.58 24.99 9.73
N GLU A 338 -3.85 25.91 8.81
CA GLU A 338 -4.42 27.24 9.10
C GLU A 338 -5.86 27.17 9.61
N ASN A 339 -6.57 26.07 9.33
CA ASN A 339 -7.98 25.93 9.65
C ASN A 339 -8.19 24.98 10.84
N ALA A 340 -7.81 25.45 12.02
CA ALA A 340 -7.95 24.69 13.26
C ALA A 340 -9.41 24.39 13.60
N ARG A 341 -9.70 23.13 13.93
CA ARG A 341 -11.01 22.69 14.43
C ARG A 341 -11.09 22.95 15.92
N VAL A 342 -11.86 23.97 16.31
CA VAL A 342 -12.06 24.35 17.70
C VAL A 342 -13.43 23.86 18.17
N ASP A 343 -13.45 22.82 19.02
CA ASP A 343 -14.66 22.41 19.73
C ASP A 343 -14.72 23.11 21.09
N HIS A 344 -15.55 24.16 21.17
CA HIS A 344 -15.75 24.94 22.39
C HIS A 344 -16.29 24.11 23.56
N ALA A 345 -16.93 22.96 23.31
CA ALA A 345 -17.39 22.07 24.39
C ALA A 345 -16.23 21.38 25.12
N LEU A 346 -15.08 21.20 24.44
CA LEU A 346 -13.89 20.56 25.02
C LEU A 346 -12.97 21.56 25.76
N LEU A 347 -13.15 22.87 25.53
CA LEU A 347 -12.30 23.93 26.07
C LEU A 347 -12.84 24.55 27.37
N GLY A 348 -14.07 24.21 27.77
CA GLY A 348 -14.68 24.68 29.02
C GLY A 348 -15.08 26.16 29.00
N ASN A 349 -15.25 26.76 30.19
CA ASN A 349 -15.81 28.11 30.34
C ASN A 349 -14.76 29.24 30.37
N ASP A 350 -13.50 28.96 30.03
CA ASP A 350 -12.45 29.99 29.98
C ASP A 350 -12.44 30.69 28.61
N CYS A 351 -13.46 31.51 28.37
CA CYS A 351 -13.62 32.26 27.12
C CYS A 351 -12.53 33.32 26.98
N TYR A 352 -12.20 34.00 28.08
CA TYR A 352 -11.35 35.17 28.09
C TYR A 352 -9.93 34.86 27.63
N SER A 353 -9.39 33.70 28.00
CA SER A 353 -8.02 33.37 27.64
C SER A 353 -7.83 33.37 26.11
N CYS A 354 -8.81 32.91 25.31
CA CYS A 354 -8.74 32.97 23.84
C CYS A 354 -9.29 34.29 23.26
N HIS A 355 -10.42 34.77 23.77
CA HIS A 355 -11.16 35.89 23.18
C HIS A 355 -10.88 37.24 23.86
N ALA A 356 -9.78 37.39 24.61
CA ALA A 356 -9.42 38.66 25.25
C ALA A 356 -9.33 39.84 24.26
N ARG A 357 -8.87 39.59 23.02
CA ARG A 357 -8.77 40.61 21.96
C ARG A 357 -10.09 40.85 21.22
N ASN A 358 -11.05 39.94 21.37
CA ASN A 358 -12.35 39.94 20.70
C ASN A 358 -13.47 40.44 21.63
N ASP A 359 -13.13 40.88 22.84
CA ASP A 359 -14.12 41.42 23.76
C ASP A 359 -14.62 42.80 23.29
N GLU A 360 -15.78 42.82 22.65
CA GLU A 360 -16.46 44.06 22.21
C GLU A 360 -16.78 45.00 23.38
N HIS A 361 -16.84 44.47 24.61
CA HIS A 361 -17.10 45.25 25.81
C HIS A 361 -15.87 45.98 26.35
N ASN A 362 -14.68 45.75 25.75
CA ASN A 362 -13.43 46.38 26.15
C ASN A 362 -13.10 46.20 27.65
N GLY A 363 -13.32 44.99 28.19
CA GLY A 363 -13.00 44.59 29.55
C GLY A 363 -13.98 45.04 30.62
N LYS A 364 -15.09 45.71 30.26
CA LYS A 364 -16.03 46.30 31.23
C LYS A 364 -16.74 45.29 32.14
N PHE A 365 -16.94 44.05 31.68
CA PHE A 365 -17.70 43.02 32.39
C PHE A 365 -16.82 41.93 33.02
N GLY A 366 -15.50 42.07 32.95
CA GLY A 366 -14.57 41.04 33.41
C GLY A 366 -14.56 39.79 32.51
N PRO A 367 -13.86 38.72 32.93
CA PRO A 367 -13.59 37.56 32.07
C PRO A 367 -14.72 36.50 32.05
N ASP A 368 -15.76 36.64 32.87
CA ASP A 368 -16.84 35.65 32.99
C ASP A 368 -17.91 35.85 31.92
N CYS A 369 -17.52 35.63 30.65
CA CYS A 369 -18.41 35.80 29.51
C CYS A 369 -19.63 34.86 29.58
N ALA A 370 -19.46 33.68 30.19
CA ALA A 370 -20.50 32.66 30.33
C ALA A 370 -21.66 33.06 31.26
N ALA A 371 -21.51 34.17 32.01
CA ALA A 371 -22.60 34.73 32.79
C ALA A 371 -23.73 35.32 31.92
N CYS A 372 -23.42 35.70 30.68
CA CYS A 372 -24.37 36.33 29.75
C CYS A 372 -24.42 35.61 28.40
N HIS A 373 -23.29 35.12 27.89
CA HIS A 373 -23.18 34.54 26.56
C HIS A 373 -23.10 33.01 26.62
N ASN A 374 -23.56 32.35 25.55
CA ASN A 374 -23.39 30.92 25.35
C ASN A 374 -22.81 30.66 23.96
N THR A 375 -22.20 29.49 23.75
CA THR A 375 -21.49 29.17 22.49
C THR A 375 -22.41 28.82 21.33
N ASN A 376 -23.70 28.54 21.57
CA ASN A 376 -24.67 28.20 20.53
C ASN A 376 -25.39 29.43 19.98
N ASP A 377 -25.50 30.48 20.77
CA ASP A 377 -26.14 31.74 20.41
C ASP A 377 -25.41 32.89 21.12
N TRP A 378 -24.24 33.26 20.57
CA TRP A 378 -23.35 34.23 21.21
C TRP A 378 -23.94 35.64 21.25
N ASP A 379 -24.67 36.01 20.20
CA ASP A 379 -25.26 37.35 20.07
C ASP A 379 -26.47 37.53 20.98
N ASP A 380 -27.13 36.44 21.41
CA ASP A 380 -28.24 36.46 22.37
C ASP A 380 -27.75 36.36 23.82
N ALA A 381 -27.35 37.51 24.37
CA ALA A 381 -26.94 37.62 25.77
C ALA A 381 -28.15 37.46 26.71
N ASN A 382 -28.18 36.38 27.50
CA ASN A 382 -29.26 36.09 28.43
C ASN A 382 -28.81 36.29 29.88
N PHE A 383 -29.28 37.37 30.50
CA PHE A 383 -29.12 37.63 31.93
C PHE A 383 -30.44 37.44 32.69
N ASP A 384 -30.43 36.51 33.64
CA ASP A 384 -31.59 36.20 34.48
C ASP A 384 -31.82 37.28 35.56
N HIS A 385 -32.69 38.25 35.24
CA HIS A 385 -33.08 39.33 36.15
C HIS A 385 -33.88 38.87 37.37
N SER A 386 -34.41 37.65 37.41
CA SER A 386 -35.13 37.13 38.59
C SER A 386 -34.21 37.00 39.81
N ARG A 387 -32.90 36.96 39.58
CA ARG A 387 -31.85 36.87 40.59
C ARG A 387 -31.32 38.24 41.02
N SER A 388 -31.84 39.32 40.46
CA SER A 388 -31.43 40.69 40.75
C SER A 388 -32.34 41.37 41.78
N ALA A 389 -31.94 42.55 42.27
CA ALA A 389 -32.75 43.37 43.17
C ALA A 389 -33.98 44.01 42.48
N PHE A 390 -34.07 43.93 41.15
CA PHE A 390 -35.20 44.42 40.36
C PHE A 390 -35.65 43.35 39.35
N PRO A 391 -36.48 42.39 39.77
CA PRO A 391 -37.03 41.39 38.86
C PRO A 391 -37.89 42.07 37.78
N LEU A 392 -37.55 41.85 36.51
CA LEU A 392 -38.36 42.32 35.40
C LEU A 392 -39.67 41.54 35.37
N THR A 393 -40.79 42.25 35.49
CA THR A 393 -42.13 41.68 35.43
C THR A 393 -43.00 42.47 34.46
N GLY A 394 -43.95 41.79 33.82
CA GLY A 394 -44.97 42.44 32.98
C GLY A 394 -44.37 43.09 31.74
N ALA A 395 -44.60 44.40 31.56
CA ALA A 395 -44.06 45.11 30.40
C ALA A 395 -42.52 45.21 30.41
N HIS A 396 -41.88 45.15 31.58
CA HIS A 396 -40.43 45.29 31.73
C HIS A 396 -39.65 44.07 31.20
N GLU A 397 -40.27 42.90 31.06
CA GLU A 397 -39.62 41.68 30.55
C GLU A 397 -39.15 41.79 29.09
N ARG A 398 -39.66 42.79 28.35
CA ARG A 398 -39.38 43.00 26.92
C ARG A 398 -38.67 44.31 26.63
N VAL A 399 -38.13 44.97 27.67
CA VAL A 399 -37.41 46.23 27.54
C VAL A 399 -35.94 45.94 27.27
N ALA A 400 -35.39 46.58 26.23
CA ALA A 400 -33.98 46.45 25.91
C ALA A 400 -33.09 47.01 27.03
N CYS A 401 -31.97 46.35 27.30
CA CYS A 401 -31.08 46.61 28.44
C CYS A 401 -30.70 48.09 28.57
N GLU A 402 -30.36 48.74 27.46
CA GLU A 402 -29.88 50.12 27.40
C GLU A 402 -30.93 51.17 27.78
N LYS A 403 -32.22 50.78 27.83
CA LYS A 403 -33.31 51.65 28.31
C LYS A 403 -33.28 51.82 29.82
N CYS A 404 -32.74 50.85 30.54
CA CYS A 404 -32.54 50.90 31.99
C CYS A 404 -31.07 51.23 32.31
N HIS A 405 -30.14 50.58 31.62
CA HIS A 405 -28.69 50.66 31.85
C HIS A 405 -28.04 51.68 30.91
N ALA A 406 -28.19 52.97 31.25
CA ALA A 406 -27.60 54.04 30.47
C ALA A 406 -26.07 53.90 30.35
N ASN A 407 -25.53 54.19 29.16
CA ASN A 407 -24.09 54.09 28.85
C ASN A 407 -23.47 52.70 29.13
N ASN A 408 -24.27 51.64 29.09
CA ASN A 408 -23.86 50.27 29.43
C ASN A 408 -23.30 50.16 30.86
N GLN A 409 -23.81 50.98 31.79
CA GLN A 409 -23.56 50.80 33.22
C GLN A 409 -24.67 49.96 33.84
N PHE A 410 -24.33 48.72 34.18
CA PHE A 410 -25.26 47.73 34.72
C PHE A 410 -25.28 47.67 36.25
N ALA A 411 -24.29 48.30 36.90
CA ALA A 411 -24.27 48.50 38.35
C ALA A 411 -25.12 49.72 38.75
N ASP A 412 -25.65 49.69 39.97
CA ASP A 412 -26.31 50.83 40.63
C ASP A 412 -27.45 51.49 39.83
N THR A 413 -28.10 50.73 38.96
CA THR A 413 -29.22 51.23 38.16
C THR A 413 -30.41 51.57 39.08
N PRO A 414 -30.94 52.81 39.03
CA PRO A 414 -32.01 53.22 39.92
C PRO A 414 -33.28 52.37 39.72
N THR A 415 -33.88 51.90 40.82
CA THR A 415 -35.03 50.98 40.79
C THR A 415 -36.38 51.63 41.11
N GLN A 416 -36.38 52.90 41.54
CA GLN A 416 -37.63 53.60 41.86
C GLN A 416 -38.35 54.05 40.58
N CYS A 417 -39.68 53.86 40.52
CA CYS A 417 -40.49 54.14 39.33
C CYS A 417 -40.28 55.54 38.76
N VAL A 418 -40.18 56.55 39.62
CA VAL A 418 -40.07 57.96 39.20
C VAL A 418 -38.77 58.30 38.47
N ASN A 419 -37.74 57.47 38.61
CA ASN A 419 -36.47 57.70 37.91
C ASN A 419 -36.58 57.40 36.40
N CYS A 420 -37.61 56.66 36.00
CA CYS A 420 -37.87 56.29 34.60
C CYS A 420 -39.25 56.80 34.12
N HIS A 421 -40.24 56.85 35.00
CA HIS A 421 -41.62 57.26 34.70
C HIS A 421 -41.94 58.60 35.37
N ASN A 422 -42.04 59.65 34.58
CA ASN A 422 -42.41 60.98 35.07
C ASN A 422 -43.88 61.04 35.50
N ASP A 423 -44.15 61.79 36.57
CA ASP A 423 -45.51 62.06 37.05
C ASP A 423 -46.28 62.87 36.00
N PRO A 424 -47.42 62.38 35.46
CA PRO A 424 -48.21 63.13 34.50
C PRO A 424 -48.84 64.37 35.15
N LEU A 425 -49.04 65.43 34.35
CA LEU A 425 -49.69 66.67 34.79
C LEU A 425 -51.06 66.45 35.44
N PHE A 426 -51.75 65.36 35.09
CA PHE A 426 -53.04 64.98 35.64
C PHE A 426 -52.99 64.68 37.15
N HIS A 427 -51.89 64.11 37.65
CA HIS A 427 -51.68 63.84 39.08
C HIS A 427 -51.28 65.10 39.84
N ALA A 428 -50.62 66.05 39.17
CA ALA A 428 -50.16 67.31 39.77
C ALA A 428 -49.38 67.12 41.09
N GLY A 429 -48.57 66.05 41.19
CA GLY A 429 -47.76 65.76 42.38
C GLY A 429 -48.55 65.21 43.59
N ALA A 430 -49.83 64.85 43.43
CA ALA A 430 -50.70 64.47 44.53
C ALA A 430 -50.25 63.21 45.31
N PHE A 431 -49.49 62.30 44.68
CA PHE A 431 -49.30 60.94 45.18
C PHE A 431 -47.85 60.60 45.59
N GLY A 432 -46.92 61.55 45.48
CA GLY A 432 -45.50 61.32 45.82
C GLY A 432 -44.88 60.15 45.05
N LEU A 433 -44.17 59.27 45.76
CA LEU A 433 -43.48 58.09 45.18
C LEU A 433 -44.31 56.79 45.24
N GLN A 434 -45.56 56.85 45.68
CA GLN A 434 -46.40 55.65 45.89
C GLN A 434 -47.13 55.24 44.61
N CYS A 435 -46.37 55.04 43.52
CA CYS A 435 -46.93 54.69 42.22
C CYS A 435 -47.68 53.36 42.26
N GLU A 436 -47.19 52.40 43.04
CA GLU A 436 -47.68 51.03 43.17
C GLU A 436 -49.05 50.93 43.86
N ALA A 437 -49.49 52.00 44.52
CA ALA A 437 -50.85 52.07 45.09
C ALA A 437 -51.93 52.06 44.00
N CYS A 438 -51.57 52.47 42.78
CA CYS A 438 -52.50 52.64 41.66
C CYS A 438 -52.04 51.95 40.37
N HIS A 439 -50.74 51.88 40.11
CA HIS A 439 -50.14 51.35 38.89
C HIS A 439 -49.39 50.03 39.16
N GLY A 440 -49.47 49.08 38.23
CA GLY A 440 -48.69 47.84 38.31
C GLY A 440 -47.84 47.61 37.07
N ALA A 441 -46.73 46.86 37.23
CA ALA A 441 -45.84 46.51 36.11
C ALA A 441 -46.54 45.70 35.00
N ASN A 442 -47.62 45.00 35.34
CA ASN A 442 -48.44 44.21 34.39
C ASN A 442 -49.53 45.04 33.71
N ALA A 443 -49.99 46.13 34.33
CA ALA A 443 -51.08 46.97 33.84
C ALA A 443 -50.91 48.39 34.40
N TRP A 444 -50.26 49.26 33.62
CA TRP A 444 -50.09 50.66 33.99
C TRP A 444 -51.39 51.47 33.84
N SER A 445 -52.21 51.09 32.86
CA SER A 445 -53.53 51.68 32.58
C SER A 445 -54.52 50.58 32.16
N PRO A 446 -55.78 50.60 32.65
CA PRO A 446 -56.33 51.55 33.61
C PRO A 446 -55.70 51.36 35.00
N ALA A 447 -55.43 52.48 35.69
CA ALA A 447 -54.97 52.45 37.08
C ALA A 447 -56.12 52.01 37.99
N THR A 448 -55.83 51.21 39.01
CA THR A 448 -56.83 50.78 39.99
C THR A 448 -56.72 51.64 41.24
N PHE A 449 -57.77 52.36 41.61
CA PHE A 449 -57.77 53.17 42.83
C PHE A 449 -58.33 52.36 44.00
N ASN A 450 -57.44 51.86 44.86
CA ASN A 450 -57.80 51.03 46.02
C ASN A 450 -57.80 51.81 47.35
N LEU A 451 -57.70 53.15 47.29
CA LEU A 451 -57.71 54.03 48.45
C LEU A 451 -59.12 54.60 48.71
N ALA A 452 -59.34 55.12 49.92
CA ALA A 452 -60.60 55.77 50.25
C ALA A 452 -60.76 57.09 49.45
N HIS A 453 -61.87 57.22 48.72
CA HIS A 453 -62.20 58.44 47.97
C HIS A 453 -63.10 59.37 48.81
N PRO A 454 -62.76 60.65 49.02
CA PRO A 454 -63.66 61.59 49.69
C PRO A 454 -64.94 61.76 48.86
N GLN A 455 -66.10 61.44 49.44
CA GLN A 455 -67.41 61.61 48.81
C GLN A 455 -67.79 63.11 48.82
N PRO A 456 -68.32 63.68 47.73
CA PRO A 456 -69.00 64.98 47.79
C PRO A 456 -70.20 64.89 48.75
N ALA A 457 -70.55 66.01 49.41
CA ALA A 457 -71.56 66.06 50.47
C ALA A 457 -72.91 65.42 50.05
N VAL A 458 -73.47 64.62 50.97
CA VAL A 458 -74.76 63.94 50.89
C VAL A 458 -75.92 64.93 50.83
N ASP A 459 -77.05 64.52 50.23
CA ASP A 459 -78.35 65.14 50.47
C ASP A 459 -78.85 64.83 51.90
N GLU A 460 -79.84 65.59 52.38
CA GLU A 460 -80.39 65.47 53.75
C GLU A 460 -81.04 64.10 54.06
N GLU A 461 -81.07 63.16 53.10
CA GLU A 461 -81.62 61.82 53.26
C GLU A 461 -80.55 60.72 53.37
N GLY A 462 -79.26 61.07 53.31
CA GLY A 462 -78.18 60.15 53.67
C GLY A 462 -77.99 58.96 52.71
N SER A 463 -78.50 59.05 51.48
CA SER A 463 -78.22 58.05 50.45
C SER A 463 -76.96 58.46 49.67
N GLY A 464 -75.83 57.81 49.95
CA GLY A 464 -74.59 58.07 49.20
C GLY A 464 -74.77 57.68 47.72
N ILE A 465 -74.55 58.62 46.81
CA ILE A 465 -74.63 58.35 45.36
C ILE A 465 -73.39 57.57 44.92
N TYR A 466 -73.55 56.25 44.75
CA TYR A 466 -72.50 55.37 44.26
C TYR A 466 -72.37 55.44 42.73
N HIS A 467 -71.32 56.09 42.23
CA HIS A 467 -71.01 56.18 40.80
C HIS A 467 -70.19 54.96 40.32
N GLY A 468 -70.72 53.76 40.55
CA GLY A 468 -70.05 52.50 40.24
C GLY A 468 -69.61 52.41 38.77
N GLY A 469 -68.29 52.21 38.55
CA GLY A 469 -67.72 51.97 37.23
C GLY A 469 -67.34 53.21 36.40
N THR A 470 -67.35 54.40 36.98
CA THR A 470 -66.88 55.63 36.31
C THR A 470 -65.35 55.78 36.39
N THR A 471 -64.72 56.29 35.31
CA THR A 471 -63.27 56.56 35.33
C THR A 471 -62.97 57.84 36.11
N CYS A 472 -61.77 57.96 36.69
CA CYS A 472 -61.36 59.16 37.43
C CYS A 472 -61.58 60.44 36.60
N ARG A 473 -61.29 60.40 35.29
CA ARG A 473 -61.43 61.54 34.37
C ARG A 473 -62.87 62.00 34.17
N ALA A 474 -63.84 61.14 34.41
CA ALA A 474 -65.25 61.50 34.30
C ALA A 474 -65.65 62.53 35.37
N CYS A 475 -65.10 62.41 36.59
CA CYS A 475 -65.30 63.39 37.65
C CYS A 475 -64.21 64.46 37.67
N HIS A 476 -62.99 64.10 37.26
CA HIS A 476 -61.79 64.92 37.30
C HIS A 476 -61.30 65.28 35.89
N PRO A 477 -61.87 66.30 35.23
CA PRO A 477 -61.61 66.53 33.80
C PRO A 477 -60.19 67.02 33.50
N SER A 478 -59.58 67.81 34.39
CA SER A 478 -58.26 68.43 34.17
C SER A 478 -57.18 67.94 35.13
N SER A 479 -57.49 67.66 36.39
CA SER A 479 -56.58 67.09 37.39
C SER A 479 -57.34 66.36 38.48
N VAL A 480 -56.65 65.51 39.23
CA VAL A 480 -57.23 64.82 40.41
C VAL A 480 -57.72 65.76 41.52
N PHE A 481 -57.37 67.04 41.48
CA PHE A 481 -57.83 68.05 42.45
C PHE A 481 -59.07 68.82 42.01
N THR A 482 -59.36 68.83 40.71
CA THR A 482 -60.47 69.57 40.12
C THR A 482 -61.58 68.58 39.82
N TYR A 483 -62.81 68.83 40.29
CA TYR A 483 -63.96 68.01 39.95
C TYR A 483 -65.15 68.84 39.50
N THR A 484 -66.04 68.26 38.70
CA THR A 484 -67.31 68.89 38.31
C THR A 484 -68.44 67.87 38.35
N CYS A 485 -69.59 68.30 38.88
CA CYS A 485 -70.84 67.53 38.85
C CYS A 485 -71.80 68.08 37.78
N LEU A 486 -71.54 69.31 37.30
CA LEU A 486 -72.44 70.09 36.44
C LEU A 486 -72.50 69.57 35.00
N GLU A 487 -71.51 68.78 34.58
CA GLU A 487 -71.53 68.16 33.26
C GLU A 487 -72.54 67.00 33.15
N CYS A 488 -73.01 66.46 34.30
CA CYS A 488 -73.97 65.36 34.33
C CYS A 488 -75.26 65.66 35.11
N HIS A 489 -75.27 66.65 36.01
CA HIS A 489 -76.44 67.05 36.82
C HIS A 489 -76.82 68.52 36.61
N THR A 490 -77.83 68.79 35.78
CA THR A 490 -78.38 70.14 35.54
C THR A 490 -79.90 70.15 35.72
N ASP A 491 -80.39 70.53 36.91
CA ASP A 491 -81.64 71.28 37.17
C ASP A 491 -82.08 71.16 38.65
N ASN A 492 -82.00 72.26 39.40
CA ASN A 492 -82.91 72.53 40.53
C ASN A 492 -82.94 74.04 40.82
N GLN A 493 -83.74 74.79 40.04
CA GLN A 493 -84.11 76.17 40.37
C GLN A 493 -85.40 76.13 41.20
N GLY A 494 -85.28 76.43 42.50
CA GLY A 494 -86.42 76.74 43.36
C GLY A 494 -86.95 78.15 43.07
N GLY A 495 -88.27 78.27 42.92
CA GLY A 495 -88.98 79.56 42.86
C GLY A 495 -90.11 79.56 43.89
N GLU A 496 -89.92 80.31 44.98
CA GLU A 496 -90.95 80.67 45.95
C GLU A 496 -91.88 81.74 45.36
N GLY A 497 -93.14 81.75 45.79
CA GLY A 497 -94.18 82.67 45.32
C GLY A 497 -94.21 84.03 46.02
N GLU A 498 -95.06 84.92 45.50
CA GLU A 498 -95.85 85.98 46.15
C GLU A 498 -96.61 86.69 44.99
N GLU A 499 -97.92 86.54 44.82
CA GLU A 499 -99.06 87.22 45.49
C GLU A 499 -99.79 88.17 44.49
N GLY A 500 -101.12 88.12 44.48
CA GLY A 500 -101.94 89.30 44.16
C GLY A 500 -103.10 89.16 43.15
N GLY A 501 -104.31 88.90 43.69
CA GLY A 501 -105.60 89.52 43.31
C GLY A 501 -106.30 89.05 42.02
N GLU A 502 -107.42 88.34 42.10
CA GLU A 502 -108.81 88.79 42.35
C GLU A 502 -109.55 89.30 41.08
N ASP A 503 -110.65 88.58 40.80
CA ASP A 503 -111.98 89.03 40.34
C ASP A 503 -112.45 88.68 38.91
N ASP A 504 -113.44 87.77 38.92
CA ASP A 504 -114.76 87.80 38.24
C ASP A 504 -114.86 88.19 36.75
N ASP A 505 -115.07 87.18 35.90
CA ASP A 505 -116.37 86.87 35.24
C ASP A 505 -116.27 85.61 34.35
#